data_AF-A0AAV8WT27-F1
#
_entry.id   AF-A0AAV8WT27-F1
#
_cell.length_a   1.000
_cell.length_b   1.000
_cell.length_c   1.000
_cell.angle_alpha   90.00
_cell.angle_beta   90.00
_cell.angle_gamma   90.00
#
_symmetry.space_group_name_H-M   'P 1'
#
loop_
_entity.id
_entity.type
_entity.pdbx_description
1 polymer ?
#
loop_
_entity_poly.entity_id
_entity_poly.type
_entity_poly.pdbx_seq_one_letter_code
_entity_poly.pdbx_strand_id
1 'polypeptide(L)'
;MPIMGEKKYECPLCNKGFTTEKYRDVHVNGHNGEKENQCKMCKATFLSKSHLTEHMKFHNKLSKKFLCSECGKRFIKNDYLVNHMRRHRGEKPFKCKYCGKGK
;
A
#
# COMPACT_ATOMS: atom_id res chain seq x y z
N MET A 1 -0.27 16.65 -25.53
CA MET A 1 0.09 15.22 -25.47
C MET A 1 0.67 14.95 -24.08
N PRO A 2 0.18 13.99 -23.29
CA PRO A 2 0.69 13.77 -21.93
C PRO A 2 1.99 12.97 -21.99
N ILE A 3 3.05 13.52 -21.42
CA ILE A 3 4.35 12.86 -21.26
C ILE A 3 4.14 11.75 -20.23
N MET A 4 4.06 10.50 -20.67
CA MET A 4 3.99 9.35 -19.77
C MET A 4 5.25 9.35 -18.90
N GLY A 5 5.06 9.25 -17.58
CA GLY A 5 6.11 9.45 -16.57
C GLY A 5 7.43 8.81 -16.94
N GLU A 6 8.40 9.65 -17.28
CA GLU A 6 9.76 9.26 -17.64
C GLU A 6 10.38 8.49 -16.47
N LYS A 7 10.69 7.21 -16.70
CA LYS A 7 11.40 6.38 -15.72
C LYS A 7 12.87 6.74 -15.73
N LYS A 8 13.23 7.84 -15.06
CA LYS A 8 14.59 8.40 -15.06
C LYS A 8 15.59 7.60 -14.22
N TYR A 9 15.12 6.77 -13.29
CA TYR A 9 15.97 6.10 -12.31
C TYR A 9 16.03 4.61 -12.59
N GLU A 10 17.14 4.12 -13.11
CA GLU A 10 17.32 2.71 -13.46
C GLU A 10 18.11 1.97 -12.38
N CYS A 11 17.72 0.71 -12.14
CA CYS A 11 18.45 -0.18 -11.26
C CYS A 11 19.74 -0.65 -11.94
N PRO A 12 20.94 -0.42 -11.37
CA PRO A 12 22.20 -0.85 -11.98
C PRO A 12 22.40 -2.37 -12.01
N LEU A 13 21.60 -3.14 -11.26
CA LEU A 13 21.74 -4.60 -11.15
C LEU A 13 20.80 -5.38 -12.08
N CYS A 14 19.68 -4.78 -12.50
CA CYS A 14 18.69 -5.46 -13.35
C CYS A 14 18.01 -4.55 -14.39
N ASN A 15 18.50 -3.31 -14.56
CA ASN A 15 18.01 -2.30 -15.50
C ASN A 15 16.51 -1.97 -15.41
N LYS A 16 15.89 -2.23 -14.26
CA LYS A 16 14.49 -1.86 -14.02
C LYS A 16 14.37 -0.36 -13.80
N GLY A 17 13.53 0.31 -14.61
CA GLY A 17 13.28 1.74 -14.52
C GLY A 17 12.19 2.14 -13.50
N PHE A 18 12.45 3.21 -12.77
CA PHE A 18 11.60 3.81 -11.74
C PHE A 18 11.41 5.30 -12.01
N THR A 19 10.28 5.84 -11.53
CA THR A 19 9.94 7.26 -11.69
C THR A 19 10.58 8.15 -10.63
N THR A 20 11.02 7.59 -9.49
CA THR A 20 11.76 8.32 -8.45
C THR A 20 12.92 7.50 -7.90
N GLU A 21 13.96 8.20 -7.45
CA GLU A 21 15.18 7.63 -6.87
C GLU A 21 14.89 6.74 -5.66
N LYS A 22 14.03 7.19 -4.74
CA LYS A 22 13.67 6.45 -3.53
C LYS A 22 13.11 5.05 -3.81
N TYR A 23 12.32 4.89 -4.88
CA TYR A 23 11.81 3.57 -5.27
C TYR A 23 12.92 2.69 -5.87
N ARG A 24 13.85 3.28 -6.63
CA ARG A 24 15.03 2.58 -7.17
C ARG A 24 15.93 2.10 -6.03
N ASP A 25 16.20 2.94 -5.04
CA ASP A 25 17.08 2.60 -3.92
C ASP A 25 16.50 1.46 -3.07
N VAL A 26 15.22 1.53 -2.71
CA VAL A 26 14.57 0.44 -1.96
C VAL A 26 14.57 -0.86 -2.76
N HIS A 27 14.45 -0.77 -4.08
CA HIS A 27 14.58 -1.94 -4.95
C HIS A 27 16.02 -2.50 -4.97
N VAL A 28 17.04 -1.63 -5.08
CA VAL A 28 18.46 -2.02 -5.04
C VAL A 28 18.84 -2.66 -3.71
N ASN A 29 18.34 -2.12 -2.61
CA ASN A 29 18.51 -2.69 -1.27
C ASN A 29 17.97 -4.13 -1.18
N GLY A 30 16.98 -4.47 -2.02
CA GLY A 30 16.47 -5.84 -2.15
C GLY A 30 17.47 -6.82 -2.77
N HIS A 31 18.34 -6.36 -3.67
CA HIS A 31 19.42 -7.17 -4.26
C HIS A 31 20.57 -7.39 -3.28
N ASN A 32 20.96 -6.35 -2.54
CA ASN A 32 22.10 -6.39 -1.62
C ASN A 32 21.75 -6.97 -0.24
N GLY A 33 20.47 -7.24 0.02
CA GLY A 33 20.00 -7.76 1.31
C GLY A 33 19.96 -6.73 2.43
N GLU A 34 20.23 -5.44 2.16
CA GLU A 34 20.15 -4.33 3.11
C GLU A 34 18.69 -4.01 3.45
N LYS A 35 18.19 -4.75 4.43
CA LYS A 35 16.78 -4.85 4.80
C LYS A 35 16.39 -3.85 5.89
N GLU A 36 16.83 -2.60 5.76
CA GLU A 36 16.65 -1.57 6.79
C GLU A 36 15.18 -1.29 7.15
N ASN A 37 14.27 -1.65 6.24
CA ASN A 37 12.83 -1.51 6.41
C ASN A 37 12.09 -2.85 6.22
N GLN A 38 12.72 -3.97 6.58
CA GLN A 38 12.08 -5.28 6.51
C GLN A 38 11.34 -5.64 7.81
N CYS A 39 10.13 -6.14 7.67
CA CYS A 39 9.39 -6.76 8.75
C CYS A 39 10.08 -8.06 9.20
N LYS A 40 10.45 -8.15 10.47
CA LYS A 40 11.08 -9.35 11.04
C LYS A 40 10.14 -10.57 11.10
N MET A 41 8.83 -10.36 11.07
CA MET A 41 7.83 -11.44 11.19
C MET A 41 7.48 -12.09 9.85
N CYS A 42 7.33 -11.30 8.78
CA CYS A 42 6.91 -11.80 7.47
C CYS A 42 7.90 -11.52 6.33
N LYS A 43 9.05 -10.91 6.65
CA LYS A 43 10.11 -10.53 5.68
C LYS A 43 9.64 -9.59 4.56
N ALA A 44 8.49 -8.93 4.69
CA ALA A 44 8.07 -7.88 3.77
C ALA A 44 8.98 -6.65 3.89
N THR A 45 9.40 -6.06 2.77
CA THR A 45 10.27 -4.88 2.73
C THR A 45 9.46 -3.63 2.39
N PHE A 46 9.68 -2.54 3.14
CA PHE A 46 8.95 -1.28 2.99
C PHE A 46 9.86 -0.14 2.53
N LEU A 47 9.26 0.91 1.95
CA LEU A 47 9.98 2.06 1.41
C LEU A 47 10.45 3.04 2.49
N SER A 48 9.93 2.92 3.70
CA SER A 48 10.28 3.77 4.83
C SER A 48 9.96 3.09 6.15
N LYS A 49 10.64 3.55 7.20
CA LYS A 49 10.39 3.11 8.58
C LYS A 49 8.95 3.37 9.01
N SER A 50 8.34 4.50 8.61
CA SER A 50 6.94 4.81 8.92
C SER A 50 5.96 3.78 8.36
N HIS A 51 6.17 3.33 7.11
CA HIS A 51 5.35 2.28 6.50
C HIS A 51 5.57 0.92 7.18
N LEU A 52 6.81 0.60 7.56
CA LEU A 52 7.10 -0.59 8.35
C LEU A 52 6.37 -0.53 9.72
N THR A 53 6.49 0.56 10.46
CA THR A 53 5.81 0.76 11.75
C THR A 53 4.30 0.61 11.62
N GLU A 54 3.71 1.16 10.56
CA GLU A 54 2.31 0.97 10.28
C GLU A 54 1.96 -0.49 9.97
N HIS A 55 2.75 -1.15 9.15
CA HIS A 55 2.60 -2.57 8.86
C HIS A 55 2.68 -3.44 10.13
N MET A 56 3.56 -3.13 11.08
CA MET A 56 3.68 -3.86 12.35
C MET A 56 2.38 -3.82 13.18
N LYS A 57 1.50 -2.83 12.96
CA LYS A 57 0.17 -2.81 13.60
C LYS A 57 -0.73 -3.95 13.12
N PHE A 58 -0.49 -4.51 11.93
CA PHE A 58 -1.28 -5.64 11.41
C PHE A 58 -0.93 -6.96 12.09
N HIS A 59 0.31 -7.12 12.53
CA HIS A 59 0.71 -8.26 13.35
C HIS A 59 0.11 -8.18 14.76
N ASN A 60 -0.08 -6.97 15.28
CA ASN A 60 -0.67 -6.74 16.59
C ASN A 60 -2.20 -6.65 16.51
N LYS A 61 -2.92 -7.74 16.79
CA LYS A 61 -4.41 -7.77 16.83
C LYS A 61 -5.02 -6.68 17.73
N LEU A 62 -4.30 -6.24 18.76
CA LEU A 62 -4.64 -5.15 19.68
C LEU A 62 -4.76 -3.77 19.01
N SER A 63 -4.15 -3.59 17.84
CA SER A 63 -4.17 -2.30 17.12
C SER A 63 -5.46 -2.05 16.33
N LYS A 64 -6.37 -3.03 16.27
CA LYS A 64 -7.65 -2.89 15.57
C LYS A 64 -8.64 -2.08 16.41
N LYS A 65 -8.48 -0.75 16.39
CA LYS A 65 -9.28 0.20 17.20
C LYS A 65 -10.66 0.50 16.59
N PHE A 66 -10.80 0.41 15.27
CA PHE A 66 -12.00 0.85 14.56
C PHE A 66 -12.96 -0.33 14.35
N LEU A 67 -14.16 -0.26 14.92
CA LEU A 67 -15.17 -1.31 14.86
C LEU A 67 -16.23 -0.99 13.79
N CYS A 68 -16.56 -1.97 12.96
CA CYS A 68 -17.75 -1.92 12.13
C CYS A 68 -18.99 -2.20 12.99
N SER A 69 -19.94 -1.26 13.01
CA SER A 69 -21.21 -1.40 13.74
C SER A 69 -22.11 -2.50 13.16
N GLU A 70 -22.04 -2.75 11.85
CA GLU A 70 -22.92 -3.69 11.16
C GLU A 70 -22.50 -5.16 11.31
N CYS A 71 -21.20 -5.45 11.32
CA CYS A 71 -20.70 -6.84 11.34
C CYS A 71 -19.66 -7.12 12.43
N GLY A 72 -19.37 -6.16 13.31
CA GLY A 72 -18.41 -6.31 14.40
C GLY A 72 -16.95 -6.44 13.96
N LYS A 73 -16.65 -6.30 12.66
CA LYS A 73 -15.29 -6.44 12.14
C LYS A 73 -14.41 -5.26 12.55
N ARG A 74 -13.19 -5.54 13.02
CA ARG A 74 -12.25 -4.52 13.50
C ARG A 74 -11.15 -4.20 12.47
N PHE A 75 -10.81 -2.91 12.37
CA PHE A 75 -9.84 -2.33 11.44
C PHE A 75 -8.79 -1.50 12.19
N ILE A 76 -7.61 -1.36 11.59
CA ILE A 76 -6.45 -0.67 12.18
C ILE A 76 -6.47 0.83 11.85
N LYS A 77 -7.12 1.21 10.75
CA LYS A 77 -7.27 2.60 10.31
C LYS A 77 -8.74 2.93 10.06
N ASN A 78 -9.08 4.20 10.26
CA ASN A 78 -10.41 4.71 9.96
C ASN A 78 -10.74 4.58 8.47
N ASP A 79 -9.83 4.93 7.57
CA ASP A 79 -10.08 4.89 6.12
C ASP A 79 -10.44 3.48 5.63
N TYR A 80 -9.87 2.43 6.23
CA TYR A 80 -10.23 1.06 5.92
C TYR A 80 -11.63 0.69 6.44
N LEU A 81 -12.02 1.20 7.61
CA LEU A 81 -13.39 1.06 8.09
C LEU A 81 -14.35 1.81 7.16
N VAL A 82 -14.08 3.06 6.82
CA VAL A 82 -14.92 3.87 5.93
C VAL A 82 -15.10 3.18 4.57
N ASN A 83 -14.01 2.70 3.97
CA ASN A 83 -14.07 1.94 2.71
C ASN A 83 -14.89 0.65 2.88
N HIS A 84 -14.69 -0.08 3.97
CA HIS A 84 -15.47 -1.27 4.28
C HIS A 84 -16.97 -0.97 4.43
N MET A 85 -17.35 0.14 5.08
CA MET A 85 -18.74 0.54 5.26
C MET A 85 -19.45 0.84 3.93
N ARG A 86 -18.72 1.31 2.90
CA ARG A 86 -19.28 1.50 1.55
C ARG A 86 -19.80 0.20 0.97
N ARG A 87 -19.19 -0.95 1.31
CA ARG A 87 -19.67 -2.26 0.88
C ARG A 87 -20.99 -2.64 1.54
N HIS A 88 -21.23 -2.24 2.78
CA HIS A 88 -22.52 -2.43 3.45
C HIS A 88 -23.61 -1.57 2.82
N ARG A 89 -23.28 -0.33 2.45
CA ARG A 89 -24.22 0.63 1.84
C ARG A 89 -24.41 0.43 0.33
N GLY A 90 -23.63 -0.46 -0.30
CA GLY A 90 -23.63 -0.64 -1.75
C GLY A 90 -23.15 0.60 -2.53
N GLU A 91 -22.42 1.52 -1.87
CA GLU A 91 -21.93 2.75 -2.50
C GLU A 91 -20.84 2.43 -3.52
N LYS A 92 -21.05 2.89 -4.76
CA LYS A 92 -20.13 2.70 -5.90
C LYS A 92 -19.65 4.05 -6.43
N PRO A 93 -18.69 4.69 -5.75
CA PRO A 93 -18.27 6.05 -6.07
C PRO A 93 -17.56 6.14 -7.44
N PHE A 94 -17.05 5.03 -7.97
CA PHE A 94 -16.35 5.01 -9.25
C PHE A 94 -17.25 4.44 -10.34
N LYS A 95 -17.86 5.34 -11.13
CA LYS A 95 -18.67 4.97 -12.28
C LYS A 95 -17.82 4.92 -13.54
N CYS A 96 -17.86 3.80 -14.26
CA CYS A 96 -17.23 3.73 -15.57
C CYS A 96 -17.97 4.65 -16.55
N LYS A 97 -17.25 5.60 -17.16
CA LYS A 97 -17.81 6.52 -18.16
C LYS A 97 -18.25 5.86 -19.46
N TYR A 98 -17.73 4.66 -19.77
CA TYR A 98 -18.03 3.95 -21.02
C TYR A 98 -19.19 2.96 -20.91
N CYS A 99 -19.27 2.22 -19.80
CA CYS A 99 -20.33 1.21 -19.61
C CYS A 99 -21.33 1.54 -18.50
N GLY A 100 -21.17 2.68 -17.82
CA GLY A 100 -22.06 3.15 -16.76
C GLY A 100 -22.03 2.33 -15.46
N LYS A 101 -21.34 1.18 -15.43
CA LYS A 101 -21.25 0.32 -14.25
C LYS A 101 -20.39 0.97 -13.17
N GLY A 102 -20.94 1.05 -11.95
CA GLY A 102 -20.22 1.47 -10.76
C GLY A 102 -19.42 0.32 -10.13
N LYS A 103 -18.21 0.62 -9.66
CA LYS A 103 -17.42 -0.22 -8.75
C LYS A 103 -17.24 0.45 -7.40
#